data_AF-A0A1H7W0F4-F1
#
_entry.id   AF-A0A1H7W0F4-F1
#
_cell.length_a   1.000
_cell.length_b   1.000
_cell.length_c   1.000
_cell.angle_alpha   90.00
_cell.angle_beta   90.00
_cell.angle_gamma   90.00
#
_symmetry.space_group_name_H-M   'P 1'
#
loop_
_entity.id
_entity.type
_entity.pdbx_description
1 polymer ?
#
loop_
_entity_poly.entity_id
_entity_poly.type
_entity_poly.pdbx_seq_one_letter_code
_entity_poly.pdbx_strand_id
1 'polypeptide(L)'
;MPVPLNNAIDLFYETFESEDISIDSIQFEEDDGRYIYAFDGWDGEFAYELKVDAETSEVFDQEQEEDSETEDELNLEDIIDPIEAMDAALEASGSGYVEEWELEGENDQTIYDIDVEDGDDQRIDAVSGEAV
;
A
#
# COMPACT_ATOMS: atom_id res chain seq x y z
N MET A 1 2.11 16.64 -4.69
CA MET A 1 0.93 15.83 -4.29
C MET A 1 1.19 14.50 -4.92
N PRO A 2 1.28 13.44 -4.11
CA PRO A 2 1.59 12.12 -4.64
C PRO A 2 0.53 11.68 -5.65
N VAL A 3 0.97 10.81 -6.54
CA VAL A 3 0.16 10.06 -7.49
C VAL A 3 -0.90 9.30 -6.68
N PRO A 4 -2.19 9.35 -7.06
CA PRO A 4 -3.23 8.60 -6.37
C PRO A 4 -2.93 7.10 -6.39
N LEU A 5 -3.26 6.38 -5.32
CA LEU A 5 -3.02 4.93 -5.19
C LEU A 5 -3.57 4.14 -6.39
N ASN A 6 -4.80 4.42 -6.83
CA ASN A 6 -5.39 3.76 -7.99
C ASN A 6 -4.52 3.87 -9.27
N ASN A 7 -3.85 5.00 -9.49
CA ASN A 7 -2.96 5.14 -10.65
C ASN A 7 -1.68 4.31 -10.50
N ALA A 8 -1.19 4.13 -9.27
CA ALA A 8 -0.01 3.32 -9.00
C ALA A 8 -0.34 1.81 -9.08
N ILE A 9 -1.54 1.40 -8.68
CA ILE A 9 -2.10 0.05 -8.92
C ILE A 9 -2.23 -0.21 -10.43
N ASP A 10 -2.81 0.73 -11.19
CA ASP A 10 -2.90 0.61 -12.65
C ASP A 10 -1.50 0.41 -13.28
N LEU A 11 -0.51 1.19 -12.83
CA LEU A 11 0.87 1.09 -13.28
C LEU A 11 1.50 -0.27 -12.94
N PHE A 12 1.14 -0.86 -11.80
CA PHE A 12 1.60 -2.20 -11.42
C PHE A 12 1.15 -3.25 -12.44
N TYR A 13 -0.16 -3.30 -12.72
CA TYR A 13 -0.71 -4.22 -13.71
C TYR A 13 -0.20 -3.94 -15.14
N GLU A 14 0.02 -2.67 -15.49
CA GLU A 14 0.65 -2.29 -16.77
C GLU A 14 2.11 -2.75 -16.87
N THR A 15 2.87 -2.73 -15.77
CA THR A 15 4.30 -3.09 -15.76
C THR A 15 4.51 -4.58 -15.95
N PHE A 16 3.69 -5.40 -15.29
CA PHE A 16 3.75 -6.86 -15.41
C PHE A 16 2.86 -7.45 -16.51
N GLU A 17 2.14 -6.59 -17.23
CA GLU A 17 1.21 -6.96 -18.32
C GLU A 17 0.19 -8.02 -17.89
N SER A 18 -0.24 -7.99 -16.63
CA SER A 18 -1.15 -8.99 -16.03
C SER A 18 -2.03 -8.36 -14.95
N GLU A 19 -3.35 -8.43 -15.15
CA GLU A 19 -4.36 -8.05 -14.15
C GLU A 19 -4.76 -9.24 -13.25
N ASP A 20 -4.20 -10.43 -13.51
CA ASP A 20 -4.47 -11.66 -12.73
C ASP A 20 -3.52 -11.79 -11.52
N ILE A 21 -2.60 -10.82 -11.32
CA ILE A 21 -1.70 -10.80 -10.16
C ILE A 21 -2.50 -10.30 -8.96
N SER A 22 -2.49 -11.08 -7.89
CA SER A 22 -3.06 -10.69 -6.59
C SER A 22 -2.06 -9.75 -5.92
N ILE A 23 -2.47 -8.58 -5.46
CA ILE A 23 -1.57 -7.70 -4.68
C ILE A 23 -1.73 -8.12 -3.22
N ASP A 24 -0.61 -8.36 -2.54
CA ASP A 24 -0.56 -8.87 -1.17
C ASP A 24 -0.20 -7.78 -0.15
N SER A 25 0.64 -6.81 -0.54
CA SER A 25 0.94 -5.61 0.25
C SER A 25 1.15 -4.38 -0.62
N ILE A 26 0.82 -3.21 -0.06
CA ILE A 26 1.16 -1.91 -0.63
C ILE A 26 1.73 -1.02 0.47
N GLN A 27 2.98 -0.60 0.30
CA GLN A 27 3.64 0.32 1.23
C GLN A 27 3.86 1.69 0.58
N PHE A 28 3.74 2.74 1.39
CA PHE A 28 4.11 4.10 1.04
C PHE A 28 5.03 4.70 2.10
N GLU A 29 6.23 5.09 1.69
CA GLU A 29 7.26 5.63 2.59
C GLU A 29 8.00 6.82 1.95
N GLU A 30 8.67 7.63 2.79
CA GLU A 30 9.64 8.64 2.35
C GLU A 30 11.07 8.09 2.43
N ASP A 31 11.73 7.93 1.28
CA ASP A 31 13.15 7.56 1.19
C ASP A 31 13.97 8.68 0.53
N ASP A 32 14.96 9.20 1.27
CA ASP A 32 15.88 10.28 0.84
C ASP A 32 15.16 11.51 0.25
N GLY A 33 14.00 11.86 0.80
CA GLY A 33 13.17 12.99 0.35
C GLY A 33 12.32 12.71 -0.88
N ARG A 34 12.13 11.43 -1.25
CA ARG A 34 11.22 10.99 -2.30
C ARG A 34 10.17 10.08 -1.69
N TYR A 35 8.92 10.25 -2.11
CA TYR A 35 7.86 9.33 -1.75
C TYR A 35 7.87 8.14 -2.69
N ILE A 36 7.79 6.94 -2.14
CA ILE A 36 7.86 5.68 -2.87
C ILE A 36 6.58 4.89 -2.61
N TYR A 37 6.01 4.30 -3.66
CA TYR A 37 5.09 3.18 -3.54
C TYR A 37 5.86 1.88 -3.77
N ALA A 38 5.74 0.93 -2.85
CA ALA A 38 6.17 -0.45 -3.03
C ALA A 38 4.93 -1.35 -3.11
N PHE A 39 4.92 -2.26 -4.08
CA PHE A 39 3.86 -3.23 -4.28
C PHE A 39 4.47 -4.62 -4.25
N ASP A 40 3.85 -5.50 -3.50
CA ASP A 40 4.13 -6.93 -3.51
C ASP A 40 2.89 -7.67 -4.00
N GLY A 41 3.08 -8.65 -4.88
CA GLY A 41 1.98 -9.42 -5.42
C GLY A 41 2.37 -10.83 -5.86
N TRP A 42 1.38 -11.70 -6.01
CA TRP A 42 1.55 -13.11 -6.30
C TRP A 42 0.48 -13.66 -7.25
N ASP A 43 0.88 -14.53 -8.19
CA ASP A 43 -0.02 -15.11 -9.20
C ASP A 43 -0.26 -16.64 -9.04
N GLY A 44 0.32 -17.26 -8.02
CA GLY A 44 0.28 -18.71 -7.83
C GLY A 44 1.60 -19.43 -8.09
N GLU A 45 2.50 -18.81 -8.84
CA GLU A 45 3.79 -19.37 -9.25
C GLU A 45 4.95 -18.39 -9.06
N PHE A 46 4.69 -17.08 -9.21
CA PHE A 46 5.69 -16.03 -9.08
C PHE A 46 5.25 -14.98 -8.06
N ALA A 47 6.23 -14.49 -7.30
CA ALA A 47 6.15 -13.24 -6.54
C ALA A 47 6.66 -12.08 -7.41
N TYR A 48 6.04 -10.92 -7.24
CA TYR A 48 6.24 -9.70 -8.01
C TYR A 48 6.45 -8.54 -7.05
N GLU A 49 7.57 -7.82 -7.21
CA GLU A 49 7.84 -6.61 -6.45
C GLU A 49 7.97 -5.42 -7.42
N LEU A 50 7.34 -4.29 -7.10
CA LEU A 50 7.45 -3.06 -7.88
C LEU A 50 7.65 -1.86 -6.98
N LYS A 51 8.68 -1.06 -7.27
CA LYS A 51 8.91 0.23 -6.61
C LYS A 51 8.77 1.40 -7.59
N VAL A 52 7.90 2.34 -7.22
CA VAL A 52 7.50 3.47 -8.04
C VAL A 52 7.70 4.77 -7.27
N ASP A 53 8.30 5.77 -7.91
CA ASP A 53 8.33 7.13 -7.36
C ASP A 53 6.92 7.73 -7.38
N ALA A 54 6.39 7.98 -6.18
CA ALA A 54 5.01 8.42 -5.99
C ALA A 54 4.77 9.86 -6.44
N GLU A 55 5.78 10.64 -6.85
CA GLU A 55 5.56 11.98 -7.43
C GLU A 55 5.61 11.99 -8.96
N THR A 56 6.42 11.11 -9.55
CA THR A 56 6.73 11.11 -10.98
C THR A 56 6.16 9.91 -11.73
N SER A 57 5.68 8.88 -11.02
CA SER A 57 5.30 7.58 -11.58
C SER A 57 6.46 6.86 -12.29
N GLU A 58 7.71 7.18 -11.93
CA GLU A 58 8.88 6.49 -12.46
C GLU A 58 9.08 5.17 -11.71
N VAL A 59 8.99 4.05 -12.44
CA VAL A 59 9.40 2.74 -11.92
C VAL A 59 10.93 2.71 -11.85
N PHE A 60 11.48 2.42 -10.67
CA PHE A 60 12.93 2.33 -10.48
C PHE A 60 13.40 0.96 -9.97
N ASP A 61 12.48 0.13 -9.47
CA ASP A 61 12.75 -1.27 -9.15
C ASP A 61 11.57 -2.16 -9.59
N GLN A 62 11.88 -3.35 -10.12
CA GLN A 62 10.91 -4.34 -10.57
C GLN A 62 11.53 -5.73 -10.53
N GLU A 63 10.95 -6.64 -9.74
CA GLU A 63 11.43 -8.00 -9.57
C GLU A 63 10.31 -9.02 -9.83
N GLN A 64 10.71 -10.21 -10.30
CA GLN A 64 9.84 -11.36 -10.49
C GLN A 64 10.64 -12.60 -10.13
N GLU A 65 10.19 -13.35 -9.13
CA GLU A 65 10.86 -14.57 -8.66
C GLU A 65 9.87 -15.73 -8.54
N GLU A 66 10.33 -16.97 -8.78
CA GLU A 66 9.50 -18.16 -8.52
C GLU A 66 9.30 -18.29 -7.01
N ASP A 67 8.06 -18.20 -6.55
CA ASP A 67 7.72 -18.37 -5.15
C ASP A 67 6.51 -19.30 -4.97
N SER A 68 6.61 -20.16 -3.96
CA SER A 68 5.62 -21.22 -3.69
C SER A 68 4.91 -21.03 -2.36
N GLU A 69 5.28 -19.97 -1.62
CA GLU A 69 4.55 -19.52 -0.45
C GLU A 69 3.28 -18.81 -0.93
N THR A 70 2.19 -18.99 -0.18
CA THR A 70 0.93 -18.33 -0.47
C THR A 70 0.85 -17.13 0.43
N GLU A 71 0.62 -15.97 -0.16
CA GLU A 71 0.43 -14.71 0.54
C GLU A 71 -1.07 -14.38 0.64
N ASP A 72 -1.41 -13.53 1.61
CA ASP A 72 -2.78 -13.11 1.85
C ASP A 72 -3.12 -11.95 0.89
N GLU A 73 -4.04 -12.20 -0.05
CA GLU A 73 -4.46 -11.21 -1.04
C GLU A 73 -5.17 -10.00 -0.38
N LEU A 74 -4.82 -8.80 -0.83
CA LEU A 74 -5.56 -7.58 -0.50
C LEU A 74 -6.88 -7.53 -1.23
N ASN A 75 -7.94 -7.25 -0.48
CA ASN A 75 -9.18 -6.79 -1.08
C ASN A 75 -9.10 -5.26 -1.28
N LEU A 76 -8.83 -4.85 -2.52
CA LEU A 76 -8.78 -3.44 -2.93
C LEU A 76 -10.15 -2.91 -3.40
N GLU A 77 -11.22 -3.72 -3.35
CA GLU A 77 -12.57 -3.29 -3.69
C GLU A 77 -13.15 -2.40 -2.58
N ASP A 78 -13.69 -1.24 -2.98
CA ASP A 78 -14.36 -0.28 -2.09
C ASP A 78 -13.49 0.26 -0.93
N ILE A 79 -12.16 0.17 -1.02
CA ILE A 79 -11.26 0.77 -0.03
C ILE A 79 -11.32 2.30 -0.10
N ILE A 80 -11.14 2.95 1.05
CA ILE A 80 -11.00 4.39 1.17
C ILE A 80 -9.67 4.86 0.56
N ASP A 81 -9.62 6.11 0.14
CA ASP A 81 -8.36 6.70 -0.31
C ASP A 81 -7.35 6.75 0.86
N PRO A 82 -6.04 6.55 0.63
CA PRO A 82 -5.04 6.62 1.69
C PRO A 82 -5.05 7.93 2.46
N ILE A 83 -5.38 9.04 1.80
CA ILE A 83 -5.51 10.36 2.44
C ILE A 83 -6.62 10.34 3.51
N GLU A 84 -7.73 9.65 3.25
CA GLU A 84 -8.82 9.51 4.21
C GLU A 84 -8.39 8.64 5.40
N ALA A 85 -7.65 7.56 5.16
CA ALA A 85 -7.07 6.72 6.21
C ALA A 85 -6.08 7.51 7.08
N MET A 86 -5.17 8.28 6.46
CA MET A 86 -4.21 9.16 7.15
C MET A 86 -4.91 10.21 8.01
N ASP A 87 -5.96 10.86 7.50
CA ASP A 87 -6.73 11.83 8.28
C ASP A 87 -7.41 11.17 9.49
N ALA A 88 -7.96 9.96 9.33
CA ALA A 88 -8.55 9.18 10.42
C ALA A 88 -7.50 8.79 11.48
N ALA A 89 -6.32 8.33 11.06
CA ALA A 89 -5.21 8.02 11.96
C ALA A 89 -4.72 9.24 12.73
N LEU A 90 -4.57 10.40 12.08
CA LEU A 90 -4.17 11.62 12.77
C LEU A 90 -5.23 12.11 13.76
N GLU A 91 -6.52 11.94 13.45
CA GLU A 91 -7.61 12.24 14.40
C GLU A 91 -7.57 11.30 15.61
N ALA A 92 -7.33 10.00 15.39
CA ALA A 92 -7.25 8.99 16.44
C ALA A 92 -6.01 9.17 17.33
N SER A 93 -4.85 9.45 16.72
CA SER A 93 -3.58 9.71 17.40
C SER A 93 -3.62 11.03 18.17
N GLY A 94 -4.31 12.04 17.65
CA GLY A 94 -4.54 13.34 18.29
C GLY A 94 -3.34 14.30 18.26
N SER A 95 -2.18 13.83 17.79
CA SER A 95 -0.98 14.62 17.48
C SER A 95 -0.11 13.89 16.46
N GLY A 96 0.94 14.56 15.98
CA GLY A 96 1.93 13.96 15.09
C GLY A 96 1.68 14.25 13.60
N TYR A 97 2.41 13.54 12.77
CA TYR A 97 2.27 13.50 11.32
C TYR A 97 2.55 12.08 10.81
N VAL A 98 1.92 11.69 9.71
CA VAL A 98 2.14 10.37 9.12
C VAL A 98 3.50 10.35 8.42
N GLU A 99 4.32 9.35 8.73
CA GLU A 99 5.61 9.12 8.06
C GLU A 99 5.50 8.09 6.94
N GLU A 100 4.85 6.98 7.25
CA GLU A 100 4.65 5.86 6.34
C GLU A 100 3.27 5.22 6.57
N TRP A 101 2.82 4.48 5.58
CA TRP A 101 1.69 3.57 5.77
C TRP A 101 1.87 2.31 4.94
N GLU A 102 1.29 1.23 5.43
CA GLU A 102 1.25 -0.07 4.77
C GLU A 102 -0.21 -0.55 4.69
N LEU A 103 -0.56 -1.21 3.60
CA LEU A 103 -1.87 -1.82 3.40
C LEU A 103 -1.67 -3.34 3.34
N GLU A 104 -2.19 -4.04 4.35
CA GLU A 104 -2.02 -5.49 4.50
C GLU A 104 -3.38 -6.21 4.62
N GLY A 105 -3.40 -7.48 4.21
CA GLY A 105 -4.54 -8.38 4.33
C GLY A 105 -4.51 -9.12 5.66
N GLU A 106 -5.53 -8.94 6.50
CA GLU A 106 -5.67 -9.64 7.78
C GLU A 106 -7.07 -10.23 7.98
N ASN A 107 -7.18 -11.57 8.03
CA ASN A 107 -8.41 -12.30 8.35
C ASN A 107 -9.63 -11.84 7.52
N ASP A 108 -9.50 -11.80 6.20
CA ASP A 108 -10.52 -11.31 5.25
C ASP A 108 -10.82 -9.80 5.34
N GLN A 109 -9.97 -9.00 6.00
CA GLN A 109 -10.04 -7.54 6.04
C GLN A 109 -8.76 -6.93 5.47
N THR A 110 -8.89 -5.76 4.86
CA THR A 110 -7.75 -4.96 4.40
C THR A 110 -7.54 -3.83 5.43
N ILE A 111 -6.36 -3.72 6.02
CA ILE A 111 -6.05 -2.78 7.09
C ILE A 111 -4.92 -1.85 6.64
N TYR A 112 -5.12 -0.54 6.85
CA TYR A 112 -4.06 0.46 6.79
C TYR A 112 -3.34 0.50 8.13
N ASP A 113 -2.06 0.11 8.15
CA ASP A 113 -1.13 0.39 9.22
C ASP A 113 -0.46 1.74 8.96
N ILE A 114 -0.64 2.69 9.86
CA ILE A 114 -0.20 4.08 9.68
C ILE A 114 0.74 4.45 10.83
N ASP A 115 2.00 4.66 10.48
CA ASP A 115 3.03 5.10 11.42
C ASP A 115 2.98 6.63 11.57
N VAL A 116 2.87 7.06 12.83
CA VAL A 116 2.67 8.47 13.18
C VAL A 116 3.82 8.95 14.05
N GLU A 117 4.71 9.77 13.47
CA GLU A 117 5.77 10.41 14.26
C GLU A 117 5.19 11.52 15.15
N ASP A 118 5.71 11.60 16.38
CA ASP A 118 5.17 12.41 17.48
C ASP A 118 3.70 12.05 17.86
N GLY A 119 3.28 10.82 17.55
CA GLY A 119 1.97 10.25 17.89
C GLY A 119 2.06 8.77 18.28
N ASP A 120 0.89 8.15 18.45
CA ASP A 120 0.74 6.69 18.50
C ASP A 120 0.33 6.19 17.11
N ASP A 121 0.97 5.12 16.63
CA ASP A 121 0.65 4.43 15.37
C ASP A 121 -0.79 3.93 15.39
N GLN A 122 -1.45 3.95 14.23
CA GLN A 122 -2.87 3.64 14.11
C GLN A 122 -3.12 2.60 13.03
N ARG A 123 -4.06 1.70 13.31
CA ARG A 123 -4.57 0.74 12.35
C ARG A 123 -5.97 1.17 11.94
N ILE A 124 -6.22 1.36 10.65
CA ILE A 124 -7.50 1.82 10.10
C ILE A 124 -8.06 0.75 9.16
N ASP A 125 -9.30 0.34 9.38
CA ASP A 125 -9.98 -0.58 8.46
C ASP A 125 -10.22 0.13 7.11
N ALA A 126 -9.70 -0.46 6.03
CA ALA A 126 -9.65 0.18 4.73
C ALA A 126 -11.03 0.35 4.08
N VAL A 127 -12.08 -0.33 4.56
CA VAL A 127 -13.44 -0.24 3.97
C VAL A 127 -14.32 0.73 4.76
N SER A 128 -14.21 0.72 6.09
CA SER A 128 -15.02 1.54 6.99
C SER A 128 -14.38 2.87 7.35
N GLY A 129 -13.05 2.97 7.29
CA GLY A 129 -12.28 4.11 7.76
C GLY A 129 -12.26 4.28 9.28
N GLU A 130 -12.64 3.25 10.03
CA GLU A 130 -12.61 3.26 11.49
C GLU A 130 -11.29 2.68 12.02
N ALA A 131 -10.77 3.25 13.10
CA ALA A 131 -9.60 2.69 13.79
C ALA A 131 -9.94 1.37 14.49
N VAL A 132 -9.05 0.37 14.39
CA VAL A 132 -9.26 -1.01 14.88
C VAL A 132 -8.43 -1.40 16.11
#